data_AF-A0A961EKF7-F1
#
_entry.id   AF-A0A961EKF7-F1
#
_cell.length_a   1.000
_cell.length_b   1.000
_cell.length_c   1.000
_cell.angle_alpha   90.00
_cell.angle_beta   90.00
_cell.angle_gamma   90.00
#
_symmetry.space_group_name_H-M   'P 1'
#
loop_
_entity.id
_entity.type
_entity.pdbx_description
1 polymer ?
#
loop_
_entity_poly.entity_id
_entity_poly.type
_entity_poly.pdbx_seq_one_letter_code
_entity_poly.pdbx_strand_id
1 'polypeptide(L)'
;RTTLTGEGLQHADGHSHLLASTNPAVRAYDPAFGYEIAHIMKRGLEQMYGETGDGDEKNVIYYLTLYNEPMVQPAEPENVDVEGIVKGMYRLADADRSGRENNPSVQLLASGVGVPWVMEAQQLLRDDWGVNADVWSVTSWNELRREALEVDRTRFLHPEQQVADPYVTQRLSGMPGPVIAVSDYMRAVQDQIAQWVPSDFHSLGADGFGFSDTRPAARRYFHIDGPSVVVRALQALAARGEIDASVPGQAAEKYRLLDVTAGASGNAGGDA
;
A
#
# COMPACT_ATOMS: atom_id res chain seq x y z
N ARG A 1 4.18 -2.78 12.20
CA ARG A 1 4.89 -3.93 12.80
C ARG A 1 6.38 -3.65 12.95
N THR A 2 7.03 -3.21 11.87
CA THR A 2 8.49 -3.07 11.75
C THR A 2 9.01 -1.66 12.03
N THR A 3 8.14 -0.69 12.32
CA THR A 3 8.58 0.66 12.72
C THR A 3 8.98 0.74 14.20
N LEU A 4 8.30 -0.03 15.06
CA LEU A 4 8.49 -0.07 16.52
C LEU A 4 9.06 -1.43 16.97
N THR A 5 10.06 -1.94 16.26
CA THR A 5 10.63 -3.28 16.49
C THR A 5 11.27 -3.40 17.86
N GLY A 6 12.00 -2.37 18.30
CA GLY A 6 12.75 -2.39 19.57
C GLY A 6 11.90 -2.79 20.79
N GLU A 7 10.63 -2.41 20.79
CA GLU A 7 9.67 -2.70 21.87
C GLU A 7 9.14 -4.15 21.88
N GLY A 8 9.35 -4.89 20.80
CA GLY A 8 9.08 -6.33 20.71
C GLY A 8 7.60 -6.72 20.62
N LEU A 9 7.32 -7.96 21.05
CA LEU A 9 6.12 -8.74 20.70
C LEU A 9 4.78 -8.06 21.02
N GLN A 10 4.67 -7.38 22.16
CA GLN A 10 3.41 -6.81 22.64
C GLN A 10 3.13 -5.39 22.12
N HIS A 11 4.11 -4.75 21.50
CA HIS A 11 4.03 -3.34 21.07
C HIS A 11 4.01 -3.19 19.54
N ALA A 12 4.67 -4.11 18.83
CA ALA A 12 4.76 -4.09 17.38
C ALA A 12 3.37 -4.38 16.76
N ASP A 13 2.52 -3.36 16.64
CA ASP A 13 1.23 -3.49 15.99
C ASP A 13 1.40 -3.73 14.47
N GLY A 14 0.63 -4.66 13.93
CA GLY A 14 0.55 -4.94 12.50
C GLY A 14 -0.84 -5.50 12.14
N HIS A 15 -1.87 -5.13 12.91
CA HIS A 15 -3.23 -5.64 12.75
C HIS A 15 -4.33 -4.66 13.19
N SER A 16 -4.00 -3.50 13.77
CA SER A 16 -5.02 -2.53 14.22
C SER A 16 -6.01 -2.11 13.13
N HIS A 17 -5.56 -1.97 11.88
CA HIS A 17 -6.42 -1.60 10.75
C HIS A 17 -7.45 -2.68 10.42
N LEU A 18 -7.10 -3.95 10.60
CA LEU A 18 -8.05 -5.04 10.48
C LEU A 18 -9.09 -4.99 11.62
N LEU A 19 -8.66 -4.70 12.85
CA LEU A 19 -9.58 -4.52 13.98
C LEU A 19 -10.49 -3.30 13.80
N ALA A 20 -9.94 -2.18 13.36
CA ALA A 20 -10.67 -0.94 13.09
C ALA A 20 -11.79 -1.15 12.06
N SER A 21 -11.55 -2.01 11.05
CA SER A 21 -12.53 -2.36 10.02
C SER A 21 -13.82 -2.99 10.54
N THR A 22 -13.81 -3.51 11.78
CA THR A 22 -14.99 -4.14 12.38
C THR A 22 -16.05 -3.14 12.86
N ASN A 23 -15.69 -1.86 13.03
CA ASN A 23 -16.61 -0.83 13.48
C ASN A 23 -17.03 0.08 12.30
N PRO A 24 -18.32 0.11 11.92
CA PRO A 24 -18.80 0.95 10.82
C PRO A 24 -18.56 2.44 11.00
N ALA A 25 -18.43 2.95 12.23
CA ALA A 25 -18.18 4.36 12.50
C ALA A 25 -16.70 4.75 12.34
N VAL A 26 -15.77 3.80 12.33
CA VAL A 26 -14.33 4.09 12.24
C VAL A 26 -13.93 4.37 10.78
N ARG A 27 -13.32 5.52 10.54
CA ARG A 27 -12.64 5.89 9.29
C ARG A 27 -11.14 5.75 9.51
N ALA A 28 -10.58 4.63 9.06
CA ALA A 28 -9.20 4.26 9.35
C ALA A 28 -8.28 4.62 8.18
N TYR A 29 -7.20 5.35 8.45
CA TYR A 29 -6.22 5.78 7.46
C TYR A 29 -4.80 5.47 7.91
N ASP A 30 -3.98 5.08 6.94
CA ASP A 30 -2.56 4.77 7.10
C ASP A 30 -1.70 5.65 6.17
N PRO A 31 -1.64 6.97 6.43
CA PRO A 31 -0.91 7.90 5.57
C PRO A 31 0.60 7.73 5.69
N ALA A 32 1.30 7.93 4.58
CA ALA A 32 2.75 7.99 4.48
C ALA A 32 3.28 9.43 4.65
N PHE A 33 2.61 10.43 4.08
CA PHE A 33 3.17 11.79 3.99
C PHE A 33 2.38 12.83 4.78
N GLY A 34 3.07 13.90 5.17
CA GLY A 34 2.50 15.02 5.93
C GLY A 34 1.33 15.70 5.22
N TYR A 35 1.38 15.82 3.89
CA TYR A 35 0.27 16.40 3.13
C TYR A 35 -0.96 15.48 3.08
N GLU A 36 -0.77 14.16 3.08
CA GLU A 36 -1.89 13.21 3.16
C GLU A 36 -2.60 13.35 4.52
N ILE A 37 -1.82 13.43 5.60
CA ILE A 37 -2.33 13.67 6.96
C ILE A 37 -3.15 14.97 6.99
N ALA A 38 -2.63 16.06 6.41
CA ALA A 38 -3.31 17.34 6.40
C ALA A 38 -4.69 17.27 5.71
N HIS A 39 -4.77 16.64 4.53
CA HIS A 39 -6.03 16.47 3.79
C HIS A 39 -7.01 15.54 4.52
N ILE A 40 -6.54 14.43 5.08
CA ILE A 40 -7.38 13.48 5.84
C ILE A 40 -7.93 14.14 7.11
N MET A 41 -7.09 14.86 7.86
CA MET A 41 -7.52 15.58 9.07
C MET A 41 -8.53 16.68 8.73
N LYS A 42 -8.28 17.47 7.68
CA LYS A 42 -9.21 18.49 7.22
C LYS A 42 -10.57 17.86 6.86
N ARG A 43 -10.57 16.78 6.07
CA ARG A 43 -11.79 16.05 5.72
C ARG A 43 -12.54 15.55 6.95
N GLY A 44 -11.83 14.97 7.92
CA GLY A 44 -12.43 14.45 9.14
C GLY A 44 -13.08 15.55 9.99
N LEU A 45 -12.43 16.71 10.12
CA LEU A 45 -13.00 17.87 10.80
C LEU A 45 -14.25 18.39 10.09
N GLU A 46 -14.21 18.51 8.76
CA GLU A 46 -15.36 18.93 7.97
C GLU A 46 -16.52 17.94 8.06
N GLN A 47 -16.24 16.63 8.04
CA GLN A 47 -17.28 15.60 8.16
C GLN A 47 -17.94 15.59 9.55
N MET A 48 -17.14 15.59 10.61
CA MET A 48 -17.66 15.44 11.99
C MET A 48 -18.23 16.75 12.54
N TYR A 49 -17.62 17.89 12.21
CA TYR A 49 -17.91 19.19 12.83
C TYR A 49 -18.36 20.28 11.85
N GLY A 50 -18.26 20.04 10.55
CA GLY A 50 -18.68 21.01 9.53
C GLY A 50 -20.20 21.12 9.41
N GLU A 51 -20.65 22.19 8.76
CA GLU A 51 -22.08 22.45 8.53
C GLU A 51 -22.69 21.52 7.47
N THR A 52 -21.87 20.81 6.70
CA THR A 52 -22.26 20.14 5.44
C THR A 52 -22.71 18.68 5.57
N GLY A 53 -22.49 18.01 6.71
CA GLY A 53 -23.04 16.66 6.94
C GLY A 53 -24.40 16.71 7.63
N ASP A 54 -25.26 15.71 7.46
CA ASP A 54 -26.49 15.55 8.22
C ASP A 54 -26.63 14.12 8.76
N GLY A 55 -27.28 13.98 9.92
CA GLY A 55 -27.59 12.68 10.51
C GLY A 55 -26.35 11.81 10.81
N ASP A 56 -26.44 10.52 10.45
CA ASP A 56 -25.44 9.51 10.80
C ASP A 56 -24.10 9.67 10.07
N GLU A 57 -24.03 10.45 8.98
CA GLU A 57 -22.78 10.68 8.24
C GLU A 57 -21.72 11.44 9.06
N LYS A 58 -22.16 12.22 10.06
CA LYS A 58 -21.30 12.95 11.00
C LYS A 58 -20.86 12.10 12.19
N ASN A 59 -21.59 11.03 12.49
CA ASN A 59 -21.39 10.16 13.67
C ASN A 59 -20.28 9.13 13.41
N VAL A 60 -19.09 9.61 13.07
CA VAL A 60 -17.90 8.81 12.77
C VAL A 60 -16.76 9.17 13.72
N ILE A 61 -15.75 8.29 13.79
CA ILE A 61 -14.47 8.55 14.44
C ILE A 61 -13.34 8.27 13.46
N TYR A 62 -12.34 9.14 13.42
CA TYR A 62 -11.17 8.96 12.56
C TYR A 62 -10.03 8.27 13.32
N TYR A 63 -9.47 7.22 12.74
CA TYR A 63 -8.31 6.50 13.24
C TYR A 63 -7.16 6.69 12.26
N LEU A 64 -6.12 7.42 12.66
CA LEU A 64 -4.93 7.66 11.83
C LEU A 64 -3.72 6.99 12.49
N THR A 65 -3.02 6.14 11.76
CA THR A 65 -1.74 5.58 12.20
C THR A 65 -0.60 6.48 11.75
N LEU A 66 0.28 6.82 12.70
CA LEU A 66 1.43 7.69 12.51
C LEU A 66 2.69 6.96 12.97
N TYR A 67 3.83 7.37 12.41
CA TYR A 67 5.08 6.63 12.53
C TYR A 67 6.15 7.41 13.29
N ASN A 68 6.94 6.69 14.09
CA ASN A 68 8.09 7.21 14.83
C ASN A 68 9.41 7.10 14.05
N GLU A 69 9.34 6.67 12.79
CA GLU A 69 10.50 6.60 11.91
C GLU A 69 10.64 7.92 11.13
N PRO A 70 11.82 8.55 11.17
CA PRO A 70 12.09 9.69 10.33
C PRO A 70 12.15 9.24 8.86
N MET A 71 11.31 9.84 8.03
CA MET A 71 11.35 9.70 6.57
C MET A 71 11.38 11.07 5.92
N VAL A 72 11.98 11.16 4.73
CA VAL A 72 11.93 12.38 3.93
C VAL A 72 10.47 12.67 3.61
N GLN A 73 9.98 13.82 4.05
CA GLN A 73 8.65 14.32 3.76
C GLN A 73 8.71 15.20 2.50
N PRO A 74 8.25 14.72 1.33
CA PRO A 74 8.26 15.52 0.13
C PRO A 74 7.25 16.67 0.23
N ALA A 75 7.50 17.73 -0.53
CA ALA A 75 6.50 18.77 -0.73
C ALA A 75 5.24 18.16 -1.39
N GLU A 76 4.07 18.72 -1.06
CA GLU A 76 2.83 18.37 -1.74
C GLU A 76 2.96 18.68 -3.25
N PRO A 77 2.72 17.71 -4.15
CA PRO A 77 2.68 17.98 -5.57
C PRO A 77 1.56 18.99 -5.92
N GLU A 78 1.83 19.94 -6.81
CA GLU A 78 0.85 21.00 -7.17
C GLU A 78 -0.49 20.44 -7.67
N ASN A 79 -0.47 19.24 -8.27
CA ASN A 79 -1.62 18.57 -8.86
C ASN A 79 -1.95 17.25 -8.15
N VAL A 80 -1.65 17.14 -6.85
CA VAL A 80 -1.97 15.94 -6.07
C VAL A 80 -3.48 15.64 -6.11
N ASP A 81 -3.84 14.37 -6.25
CA ASP A 81 -5.22 13.92 -6.24
C ASP A 81 -5.76 13.90 -4.79
N VAL A 82 -6.17 15.07 -4.31
CA VAL A 82 -6.72 15.24 -2.94
C VAL A 82 -7.94 14.35 -2.71
N GLU A 83 -8.77 14.18 -3.72
CA GLU A 83 -9.94 13.29 -3.65
C GLU A 83 -9.49 11.83 -3.47
N GLY A 84 -8.49 11.39 -4.22
CA GLY A 84 -7.90 10.06 -4.07
C GLY A 84 -7.25 9.81 -2.71
N ILE A 85 -6.54 10.80 -2.16
CA ILE A 85 -6.03 10.74 -0.78
C ILE A 85 -7.15 10.46 0.22
N VAL A 86 -8.30 11.13 0.07
CA VAL A 86 -9.44 10.94 0.97
C VAL A 86 -10.18 9.63 0.70
N LYS A 87 -10.34 9.24 -0.57
CA LYS A 87 -11.01 7.99 -0.97
C LYS A 87 -10.20 6.73 -0.65
N GLY A 88 -8.90 6.87 -0.44
CA GLY A 88 -8.05 5.81 0.09
C GLY A 88 -6.88 5.40 -0.81
N MET A 89 -6.77 5.94 -2.04
CA MET A 89 -5.56 5.75 -2.87
C MET A 89 -5.41 6.80 -3.97
N TYR A 90 -4.17 7.06 -4.36
CA TYR A 90 -3.84 7.83 -5.57
C TYR A 90 -2.51 7.38 -6.17
N ARG A 91 -2.28 7.74 -7.43
CA ARG A 91 -1.02 7.42 -8.11
C ARG A 91 0.04 8.43 -7.68
N LEU A 92 1.08 7.94 -7.01
CA LEU A 92 2.13 8.76 -6.43
C LEU A 92 3.24 9.04 -7.44
N ALA A 93 3.65 8.02 -8.19
CA ALA A 93 4.71 8.15 -9.19
C ALA A 93 4.44 7.22 -10.39
N ASP A 94 4.70 7.77 -11.57
CA ASP A 94 4.60 7.02 -12.83
C ASP A 94 5.89 6.23 -13.08
N ALA A 95 5.78 5.10 -13.77
CA ALA A 95 6.96 4.43 -14.31
C ALA A 95 7.67 5.32 -15.35
N ASP A 96 9.00 5.40 -15.31
CA ASP A 96 9.77 5.97 -16.42
C ASP A 96 9.83 4.96 -17.57
N ARG A 97 9.00 5.20 -18.59
CA ARG A 97 8.84 4.33 -19.75
C ARG A 97 9.69 4.77 -20.95
N SER A 98 10.51 5.82 -20.80
CA SER A 98 11.26 6.37 -21.94
C SER A 98 12.25 5.34 -22.52
N GLY A 99 12.03 4.94 -23.77
CA GLY A 99 12.79 3.88 -24.43
C GLY A 99 12.58 2.47 -23.85
N ARG A 100 11.52 2.29 -23.05
CA ARG A 100 11.14 1.06 -22.34
C ARG A 100 9.64 0.82 -22.43
N GLU A 101 8.99 1.34 -23.47
CA GLU A 101 7.54 1.37 -23.61
C GLU A 101 6.93 -0.04 -23.65
N ASN A 102 7.68 -1.00 -24.18
CA ASN A 102 7.27 -2.39 -24.32
C ASN A 102 7.75 -3.31 -23.18
N ASN A 103 8.41 -2.77 -22.15
CA ASN A 103 8.91 -3.59 -21.06
C ASN A 103 7.75 -4.08 -20.16
N PRO A 104 7.89 -5.28 -19.56
CA PRO A 104 6.94 -5.77 -18.57
C PRO A 104 6.70 -4.72 -17.49
N SER A 105 5.46 -4.66 -17.01
CA SER A 105 5.04 -3.59 -16.10
C SER A 105 4.36 -4.18 -14.86
N VAL A 106 4.41 -3.47 -13.75
CA VAL A 106 3.69 -3.82 -12.51
C VAL A 106 3.11 -2.59 -11.85
N GLN A 107 2.13 -2.80 -10.98
CA GLN A 107 1.53 -1.77 -10.14
C GLN A 107 1.93 -2.03 -8.68
N LEU A 108 2.63 -1.10 -8.04
CA LEU A 108 3.09 -1.23 -6.65
C LEU A 108 2.22 -0.37 -5.74
N LEU A 109 1.48 -1.00 -4.84
CA LEU A 109 0.59 -0.33 -3.88
C LEU A 109 1.19 -0.44 -2.48
N ALA A 110 1.28 0.68 -1.77
CA ALA A 110 1.69 0.66 -0.38
C ALA A 110 1.02 1.73 0.48
N SER A 111 0.98 1.49 1.78
CA SER A 111 0.50 2.45 2.78
C SER A 111 1.57 2.75 3.83
N GLY A 112 1.46 3.91 4.48
CA GLY A 112 2.33 4.31 5.57
C GLY A 112 3.83 4.21 5.24
N VAL A 113 4.61 3.64 6.17
CA VAL A 113 6.06 3.43 6.00
C VAL A 113 6.42 2.49 4.84
N GLY A 114 5.45 1.78 4.27
CA GLY A 114 5.65 0.95 3.09
C GLY A 114 5.89 1.72 1.80
N VAL A 115 5.45 2.99 1.73
CA VAL A 115 5.55 3.80 0.51
C VAL A 115 7.01 4.01 0.06
N PRO A 116 7.95 4.41 0.94
CA PRO A 116 9.37 4.43 0.57
C PRO A 116 9.92 3.09 0.06
N TRP A 117 9.43 1.95 0.55
CA TRP A 117 9.92 0.63 0.14
C TRP A 117 9.52 0.29 -1.30
N VAL A 118 8.30 0.65 -1.71
CA VAL A 118 7.86 0.45 -3.10
C VAL A 118 8.49 1.46 -4.05
N MET A 119 8.88 2.65 -3.58
CA MET A 119 9.68 3.59 -4.38
C MET A 119 11.10 3.05 -4.62
N GLU A 120 11.72 2.43 -3.60
CA GLU A 120 12.97 1.67 -3.78
C GLU A 120 12.77 0.52 -4.77
N ALA A 121 11.71 -0.28 -4.59
CA ALA A 121 11.41 -1.39 -5.49
C ALA A 121 11.18 -0.95 -6.95
N GLN A 122 10.55 0.21 -7.18
CA GLN A 122 10.41 0.80 -8.51
C GLN A 122 11.77 1.05 -9.17
N GLN A 123 12.73 1.61 -8.43
CA GLN A 123 14.09 1.85 -8.93
C GLN A 123 14.81 0.53 -9.22
N LEU A 124 14.76 -0.42 -8.29
CA LEU A 124 15.39 -1.73 -8.46
C LEU A 124 14.80 -2.51 -9.65
N LEU A 125 13.48 -2.54 -9.81
CA LEU A 125 12.81 -3.17 -10.96
C LEU A 125 13.27 -2.56 -12.28
N ARG A 126 13.37 -1.23 -12.33
CA ARG A 126 13.84 -0.51 -13.52
C ARG A 126 15.31 -0.82 -13.81
N ASP A 127 16.18 -0.67 -12.81
CA ASP A 127 17.62 -0.62 -13.02
C ASP A 127 18.23 -2.02 -13.14
N ASP A 128 17.71 -2.99 -12.39
CA ASP A 128 18.25 -4.36 -12.39
C ASP A 128 17.53 -5.31 -13.34
N TRP A 129 16.24 -5.08 -13.61
CA TRP A 129 15.39 -6.07 -14.30
C TRP A 129 14.68 -5.51 -15.53
N GLY A 130 14.82 -4.21 -15.81
CA GLY A 130 14.13 -3.57 -16.92
C GLY A 130 12.60 -3.64 -16.80
N VAL A 131 12.05 -3.73 -15.60
CA VAL A 131 10.59 -3.75 -15.38
C VAL A 131 10.10 -2.35 -15.04
N ASN A 132 9.03 -1.93 -15.68
CA ASN A 132 8.36 -0.67 -15.38
C ASN A 132 7.45 -0.84 -14.16
N ALA A 133 7.45 0.13 -13.23
CA ALA A 133 6.58 0.06 -12.06
C ALA A 133 5.92 1.41 -11.80
N ASP A 134 4.59 1.43 -11.74
CA ASP A 134 3.84 2.60 -11.28
C ASP A 134 3.59 2.45 -9.76
N VAL A 135 3.77 3.52 -9.00
CA VAL A 135 3.66 3.53 -7.54
C VAL A 135 2.38 4.23 -7.10
N TRP A 136 1.66 3.59 -6.21
CA TRP A 136 0.40 4.06 -5.65
C TRP A 136 0.53 4.18 -4.14
N SER A 137 0.18 5.36 -3.61
CA SER A 137 -0.03 5.52 -2.18
C SER A 137 -1.46 5.13 -1.86
N VAL A 138 -1.62 4.19 -0.93
CA VAL A 138 -2.91 3.70 -0.42
C VAL A 138 -3.10 4.24 0.99
N THR A 139 -3.73 5.39 1.09
CA THR A 139 -3.98 6.06 2.37
C THR A 139 -5.04 5.34 3.22
N SER A 140 -5.91 4.50 2.63
CA SER A 140 -6.84 3.66 3.39
C SER A 140 -7.30 2.42 2.61
N TRP A 141 -6.86 1.24 3.05
CA TRP A 141 -7.40 -0.04 2.58
C TRP A 141 -8.86 -0.24 2.99
N ASN A 142 -9.22 0.24 4.18
CA ASN A 142 -10.55 0.07 4.75
C ASN A 142 -11.62 0.87 3.99
N GLU A 143 -11.33 2.13 3.64
CA GLU A 143 -12.30 2.98 2.92
C GLU A 143 -12.49 2.52 1.48
N LEU A 144 -11.43 2.04 0.81
CA LEU A 144 -11.56 1.40 -0.50
C LEU A 144 -12.47 0.18 -0.45
N ARG A 145 -12.28 -0.71 0.54
CA ARG A 145 -13.16 -1.88 0.72
C ARG A 145 -14.59 -1.47 1.05
N ARG A 146 -14.77 -0.45 1.90
CA ARG A 146 -16.09 0.01 2.33
C ARG A 146 -16.90 0.52 1.14
N GLU A 147 -16.30 1.36 0.30
CA GLU A 147 -16.93 1.87 -0.91
C GLU A 147 -17.23 0.75 -1.90
N ALA A 148 -16.30 -0.18 -2.10
CA ALA A 148 -16.52 -1.31 -2.99
C ALA A 148 -17.65 -2.25 -2.53
N LEU A 149 -17.79 -2.48 -1.22
CA LEU A 149 -18.92 -3.23 -0.66
C LEU A 149 -20.27 -2.52 -0.85
N GLU A 150 -20.29 -1.20 -0.80
CA GLU A 150 -21.51 -0.41 -1.03
C GLU A 150 -21.95 -0.52 -2.49
N VAL A 151 -21.00 -0.43 -3.43
CA VAL A 151 -21.24 -0.66 -4.85
C VAL A 151 -21.75 -2.09 -5.10
N ASP A 152 -21.07 -3.11 -4.54
CA ASP A 152 -21.49 -4.51 -4.67
C ASP A 152 -22.89 -4.75 -4.10
N ARG A 153 -23.17 -4.19 -2.93
CA ARG A 153 -24.50 -4.29 -2.30
C ARG A 153 -25.57 -3.66 -3.18
N THR A 154 -25.30 -2.50 -3.76
CA THR A 154 -26.25 -1.82 -4.65
C THR A 154 -26.51 -2.65 -5.90
N ARG A 155 -25.46 -3.17 -6.54
CA ARG A 155 -25.58 -4.08 -7.69
C ARG A 155 -26.39 -5.34 -7.38
N PHE A 156 -26.19 -5.91 -6.19
CA PHE A 156 -26.92 -7.10 -5.75
C PHE A 156 -28.41 -6.81 -5.47
N LEU A 157 -28.71 -5.72 -4.78
CA LEU A 157 -30.09 -5.38 -4.38
C LEU A 157 -30.89 -4.72 -5.52
N HIS A 158 -30.22 -4.10 -6.48
CA HIS A 158 -30.79 -3.36 -7.60
C HIS A 158 -30.13 -3.74 -8.93
N PRO A 159 -30.27 -5.01 -9.39
CA PRO A 159 -29.62 -5.49 -10.61
C PRO A 159 -30.06 -4.76 -11.88
N GLU A 160 -31.18 -4.04 -11.85
CA GLU A 160 -31.66 -3.18 -12.93
C GLU A 160 -30.93 -1.84 -13.04
N GLN A 161 -30.25 -1.40 -11.98
CA GLN A 161 -29.55 -0.12 -11.94
C GLN A 161 -28.13 -0.25 -12.49
N GLN A 162 -27.73 0.70 -13.33
CA GLN A 162 -26.33 0.84 -13.73
C GLN A 162 -25.56 1.56 -12.62
N VAL A 163 -24.67 0.83 -11.96
CA VAL A 163 -23.79 1.36 -10.90
C VAL A 163 -22.36 1.37 -11.41
N ALA A 164 -21.68 2.51 -11.26
CA ALA A 164 -20.27 2.64 -11.59
C ALA A 164 -19.42 1.59 -10.84
N ASP A 165 -18.25 1.25 -11.40
CA ASP A 165 -17.31 0.37 -10.72
C ASP A 165 -16.79 0.98 -9.41
N PRO A 166 -16.36 0.18 -8.43
CA PRO A 166 -15.69 0.70 -7.24
C PRO A 166 -14.48 1.58 -7.58
N TYR A 167 -14.16 2.53 -6.71
CA TYR A 167 -13.06 3.47 -6.92
C TYR A 167 -11.74 2.76 -7.19
N VAL A 168 -11.39 1.72 -6.42
CA VAL A 168 -10.19 0.90 -6.64
C VAL A 168 -10.16 0.28 -8.05
N THR A 169 -11.31 -0.23 -8.51
CA THR A 169 -11.44 -0.80 -9.86
C THR A 169 -11.25 0.27 -10.92
N GLN A 170 -11.88 1.44 -10.76
CA GLN A 170 -11.73 2.56 -11.68
C GLN A 170 -10.27 3.00 -11.80
N ARG A 171 -9.54 3.08 -10.68
CA ARG A 171 -8.14 3.55 -10.66
C ARG A 171 -7.17 2.56 -11.29
N LEU A 172 -7.42 1.26 -11.15
CA LEU A 172 -6.52 0.22 -11.65
C LEU A 172 -6.94 -0.35 -13.02
N SER A 173 -8.13 0.00 -13.51
CA SER A 173 -8.59 -0.45 -14.83
C SER A 173 -7.71 0.11 -15.94
N GLY A 174 -7.24 -0.79 -16.82
CA GLY A 174 -6.34 -0.44 -17.92
C GLY A 174 -4.88 -0.24 -17.52
N MET A 175 -4.53 -0.34 -16.23
CA MET A 175 -3.13 -0.32 -15.80
C MET A 175 -2.44 -1.65 -16.17
N PRO A 176 -1.21 -1.61 -16.71
CA PRO A 176 -0.54 -2.82 -17.18
C PRO A 176 0.05 -3.64 -16.03
N GLY A 177 -0.07 -4.96 -16.17
CA GLY A 177 0.61 -5.94 -15.32
C GLY A 177 -0.07 -6.29 -14.01
N PRO A 178 0.58 -7.15 -13.19
CA PRO A 178 0.07 -7.55 -11.88
C PRO A 178 0.21 -6.43 -10.84
N VAL A 179 -0.60 -6.52 -9.79
CA VAL A 179 -0.61 -5.63 -8.63
C VAL A 179 0.13 -6.30 -7.47
N ILE A 180 1.14 -5.61 -6.94
CA ILE A 180 1.85 -6.01 -5.72
C ILE A 180 1.52 -5.01 -4.62
N ALA A 181 0.88 -5.48 -3.55
CA ALA A 181 0.48 -4.67 -2.42
C ALA A 181 1.33 -4.99 -1.18
N VAL A 182 1.81 -3.98 -0.47
CA VAL A 182 2.62 -4.14 0.75
C VAL A 182 2.30 -3.08 1.78
N SER A 183 2.37 -3.43 3.06
CA SER A 183 2.35 -2.45 4.16
C SER A 183 3.02 -3.06 5.40
N ASP A 184 3.11 -2.26 6.46
CA ASP A 184 3.65 -2.70 7.73
C ASP A 184 2.65 -3.49 8.61
N TYR A 185 1.55 -3.94 7.99
CA TYR A 185 0.49 -4.76 8.58
C TYR A 185 0.45 -6.15 7.93
N MET A 186 -0.24 -7.08 8.58
CA MET A 186 -0.53 -8.41 8.01
C MET A 186 -1.28 -8.31 6.68
N ARG A 187 -1.05 -9.30 5.80
CA ARG A 187 -1.62 -9.36 4.44
C ARG A 187 -3.13 -9.17 4.40
N ALA A 188 -3.81 -9.64 5.44
CA ALA A 188 -5.26 -9.52 5.56
C ALA A 188 -5.77 -8.06 5.53
N VAL A 189 -4.91 -7.05 5.75
CA VAL A 189 -5.27 -5.63 5.57
C VAL A 189 -5.32 -5.25 4.10
N GLN A 190 -4.31 -5.60 3.31
CA GLN A 190 -4.24 -5.29 1.87
C GLN A 190 -5.19 -6.18 1.08
N ASP A 191 -5.35 -7.45 1.48
CA ASP A 191 -6.25 -8.42 0.85
C ASP A 191 -7.72 -7.99 0.88
N GLN A 192 -8.06 -7.02 1.73
CA GLN A 192 -9.39 -6.43 1.82
C GLN A 192 -9.93 -5.94 0.48
N ILE A 193 -9.08 -5.44 -0.42
CA ILE A 193 -9.51 -4.90 -1.71
C ILE A 193 -9.39 -5.88 -2.87
N ALA A 194 -8.79 -7.06 -2.65
CA ALA A 194 -8.36 -7.97 -3.71
C ALA A 194 -9.48 -8.37 -4.68
N GLN A 195 -10.72 -8.53 -4.18
CA GLN A 195 -11.89 -8.86 -4.99
C GLN A 195 -12.20 -7.84 -6.10
N TRP A 196 -11.86 -6.57 -5.88
CA TRP A 196 -12.20 -5.46 -6.78
C TRP A 196 -11.00 -4.96 -7.59
N VAL A 197 -9.85 -5.62 -7.49
CA VAL A 197 -8.69 -5.34 -8.32
C VAL A 197 -8.84 -6.09 -9.66
N PRO A 198 -8.77 -5.41 -10.82
CA PRO A 198 -9.07 -6.02 -12.12
C PRO A 198 -7.94 -6.90 -12.69
N SER A 199 -6.78 -6.97 -12.02
CA SER A 199 -5.60 -7.75 -12.42
C SER A 199 -5.20 -8.72 -11.30
N ASP A 200 -4.17 -9.53 -11.54
CA ASP A 200 -3.62 -10.42 -10.51
C ASP A 200 -3.15 -9.60 -9.30
N PHE A 201 -3.62 -9.97 -8.11
CA PHE A 201 -3.30 -9.26 -6.86
C PHE A 201 -2.43 -10.13 -5.95
N HIS A 202 -1.33 -9.54 -5.49
CA HIS A 202 -0.36 -10.22 -4.64
C HIS A 202 0.01 -9.35 -3.44
N SER A 203 -0.30 -9.81 -2.23
CA SER A 203 0.05 -9.10 -1.00
C SER A 203 1.33 -9.63 -0.35
N LEU A 204 2.09 -8.71 0.23
CA LEU A 204 3.13 -8.91 1.22
C LEU A 204 2.72 -8.19 2.50
N GLY A 205 2.98 -8.80 3.66
CA GLY A 205 2.54 -8.25 4.93
C GLY A 205 3.30 -8.84 6.11
N ALA A 206 3.24 -8.11 7.22
CA ALA A 206 3.97 -8.38 8.45
C ALA A 206 3.18 -9.35 9.38
N ASP A 207 2.84 -10.51 8.81
CA ASP A 207 2.11 -11.58 9.47
C ASP A 207 2.95 -12.27 10.55
N GLY A 208 2.32 -12.63 11.67
CA GLY A 208 2.97 -13.26 12.81
C GLY A 208 3.26 -12.31 13.98
N PHE A 209 4.02 -12.81 14.96
CA PHE A 209 4.40 -12.04 16.15
C PHE A 209 5.53 -11.06 15.84
N GLY A 210 5.47 -9.88 16.49
CA GLY A 210 6.61 -8.97 16.51
C GLY A 210 7.77 -9.50 17.36
N PHE A 211 8.94 -8.92 17.14
CA PHE A 211 10.18 -9.22 17.85
C PHE A 211 11.08 -7.98 17.82
N SER A 212 12.11 -7.99 18.69
CA SER A 212 13.08 -6.91 18.79
C SER A 212 14.26 -7.13 17.86
N ASP A 213 14.53 -6.16 16.99
CA ASP A 213 15.66 -6.10 16.06
C ASP A 213 15.77 -4.66 15.51
N THR A 214 16.68 -4.40 14.58
CA THR A 214 16.70 -3.18 13.74
C THR A 214 15.52 -3.16 12.76
N ARG A 215 15.09 -1.98 12.33
CA ARG A 215 13.98 -1.85 11.36
C ARG A 215 14.27 -2.59 10.04
N PRO A 216 15.46 -2.46 9.42
CA PRO A 216 15.75 -3.15 8.15
C PRO A 216 15.75 -4.67 8.30
N ALA A 217 16.32 -5.21 9.38
CA ALA A 217 16.30 -6.64 9.63
C ALA A 217 14.87 -7.16 9.84
N ALA A 218 14.03 -6.43 10.58
CA ALA A 218 12.64 -6.81 10.76
C ALA A 218 11.86 -6.81 9.44
N ARG A 219 12.03 -5.79 8.58
CA ARG A 219 11.39 -5.73 7.26
C ARG A 219 11.82 -6.87 6.35
N ARG A 220 13.12 -7.19 6.35
CA ARG A 220 13.66 -8.33 5.63
C ARG A 220 13.10 -9.65 6.15
N TYR A 221 12.99 -9.83 7.48
CA TYR A 221 12.41 -11.02 8.10
C TYR A 221 10.94 -11.24 7.70
N PHE A 222 10.13 -10.17 7.72
CA PHE A 222 8.73 -10.25 7.27
C PHE A 222 8.59 -10.27 5.74
N HIS A 223 9.69 -10.10 5.00
CA HIS A 223 9.73 -10.00 3.55
C HIS A 223 8.80 -8.91 2.99
N ILE A 224 8.83 -7.72 3.59
CA ILE A 224 8.03 -6.56 3.19
C ILE A 224 8.89 -5.40 2.67
N ASP A 225 10.21 -5.56 2.64
CA ASP A 225 11.13 -4.51 2.18
C ASP A 225 11.17 -4.38 0.64
N GLY A 226 11.89 -3.36 0.14
CA GLY A 226 11.96 -3.06 -1.29
C GLY A 226 12.38 -4.27 -2.14
N PRO A 227 13.52 -4.92 -1.85
CA PRO A 227 13.92 -6.13 -2.57
C PRO A 227 12.92 -7.30 -2.49
N SER A 228 12.22 -7.49 -1.37
CA SER A 228 11.14 -8.49 -1.27
C SER A 228 9.97 -8.17 -2.20
N VAL A 229 9.59 -6.89 -2.33
CA VAL A 229 8.61 -6.44 -3.31
C VAL A 229 9.08 -6.73 -4.74
N VAL A 230 10.36 -6.46 -5.06
CA VAL A 230 10.94 -6.76 -6.38
C VAL A 230 10.82 -8.25 -6.71
N VAL A 231 11.27 -9.13 -5.81
CA VAL A 231 11.18 -10.58 -6.04
C VAL A 231 9.74 -11.01 -6.26
N ARG A 232 8.79 -10.48 -5.48
CA ARG A 232 7.37 -10.81 -5.64
C ARG A 232 6.79 -10.30 -6.96
N ALA A 233 7.17 -9.11 -7.41
CA ALA A 233 6.79 -8.56 -8.71
C ALA A 233 7.29 -9.46 -9.85
N LEU A 234 8.56 -9.87 -9.79
CA LEU A 234 9.15 -10.76 -10.80
C LEU A 234 8.48 -12.15 -10.79
N GLN A 235 8.13 -12.69 -9.62
CA GLN A 235 7.36 -13.94 -9.52
C GLN A 235 6.01 -13.83 -10.24
N ALA A 236 5.29 -12.72 -10.04
CA ALA A 236 4.00 -12.49 -10.69
C ALA A 236 4.14 -12.38 -12.22
N LEU A 237 5.13 -11.63 -12.69
CA LEU A 237 5.42 -11.52 -14.12
C LEU A 237 5.85 -12.85 -14.75
N ALA A 238 6.67 -13.64 -14.06
CA ALA A 238 7.08 -14.96 -14.53
C ALA A 238 5.89 -15.93 -14.61
N ALA A 239 4.97 -15.89 -13.63
CA ALA A 239 3.75 -16.70 -13.66
C ALA A 239 2.83 -16.35 -14.84
N ARG A 240 2.88 -15.10 -15.31
CA ARG A 240 2.18 -14.61 -16.50
C ARG A 240 2.93 -14.89 -17.81
N GLY A 241 4.14 -15.46 -17.74
CA GLY A 241 5.00 -15.72 -18.90
C GLY A 241 5.60 -14.46 -19.54
N GLU A 242 5.58 -13.33 -18.84
CA GLU A 242 6.09 -12.04 -19.34
C GLU A 242 7.61 -11.92 -19.17
N ILE A 243 8.20 -12.72 -18.29
CA ILE A 243 9.66 -12.86 -18.10
C ILE A 243 10.04 -14.33 -17.90
N ASP A 244 11.33 -14.64 -17.99
CA ASP A 244 11.84 -16.00 -17.78
C ASP A 244 11.63 -16.49 -16.34
N ALA A 245 11.24 -17.76 -16.18
CA ALA A 245 10.89 -18.35 -14.89
C ALA A 245 12.06 -18.44 -13.88
N SER A 246 13.32 -18.31 -14.34
CA SER A 246 14.49 -18.29 -13.48
C SER A 246 14.79 -16.92 -12.86
N VAL A 247 14.28 -15.83 -13.45
CA VAL A 247 14.55 -14.44 -13.04
C VAL A 247 14.21 -14.18 -11.56
N PRO A 248 13.06 -14.63 -11.01
CA PRO A 248 12.75 -14.40 -9.60
C PRO A 248 13.76 -15.09 -8.65
N GLY A 249 14.27 -16.26 -9.03
CA GLY A 249 15.30 -16.97 -8.26
C GLY A 249 16.62 -16.20 -8.26
N GLN A 250 17.03 -15.68 -9.42
CA GLN A 250 18.21 -14.83 -9.55
C GLN A 250 18.08 -13.55 -8.70
N ALA A 251 16.89 -12.95 -8.68
CA ALA A 251 16.63 -11.77 -7.86
C ALA A 251 16.71 -12.07 -6.35
N ALA A 252 16.12 -13.19 -5.91
CA ALA A 252 16.18 -13.61 -4.52
C ALA A 252 17.63 -13.85 -4.05
N GLU A 253 18.48 -14.42 -4.91
CA GLU A 253 19.90 -14.62 -4.64
C GLU A 253 20.66 -13.28 -4.63
N LYS A 254 20.48 -12.45 -5.67
CA LYS A 254 21.12 -11.12 -5.79
C LYS A 254 20.86 -10.24 -4.57
N TYR A 255 19.62 -10.21 -4.09
CA TYR A 255 19.23 -9.41 -2.93
C TYR A 255 19.37 -10.13 -1.59
N ARG A 256 19.85 -11.38 -1.59
CA ARG A 256 20.05 -12.21 -0.39
C ARG A 256 18.79 -12.26 0.49
N LEU A 257 17.66 -12.65 -0.10
CA LEU A 257 16.34 -12.56 0.54
C LEU A 257 16.20 -13.36 1.85
N LEU A 258 17.09 -14.34 2.08
CA LEU A 258 17.12 -15.18 3.29
C LEU A 258 18.08 -14.65 4.37
N ASP A 259 18.86 -13.60 4.08
CA ASP A 259 19.82 -12.99 5.00
C ASP A 259 19.20 -11.74 5.62
N VAL A 260 18.77 -11.83 6.88
CA VAL A 260 18.18 -10.70 7.63
C VAL A 260 19.13 -9.51 7.75
N THR A 261 20.44 -9.73 7.70
CA THR A 261 21.46 -8.68 7.80
C THR A 261 21.65 -7.90 6.48
N ALA A 262 21.06 -8.40 5.39
CA ALA A 262 21.09 -7.74 4.09
C ALA A 262 19.96 -6.70 3.88
N GLY A 263 19.02 -6.57 4.83
CA GLY A 263 17.95 -5.58 4.77
C GLY A 263 18.49 -4.15 4.83
N ALA A 264 18.01 -3.26 3.94
CA ALA A 264 18.45 -1.87 3.88
C ALA A 264 17.32 -0.84 3.81
N SER A 265 16.07 -1.26 3.59
CA SER A 265 14.94 -0.35 3.39
C SER A 265 14.58 0.43 4.65
N GLY A 266 14.35 1.74 4.46
CA GLY A 266 13.96 2.72 5.50
C GLY A 266 15.04 2.98 6.56
N ASN A 267 16.27 3.23 6.11
CA ASN A 267 17.40 3.64 6.96
C ASN A 267 17.61 5.16 7.04
N ALA A 268 16.59 5.97 6.71
CA ALA A 268 16.75 7.41 6.48
C ALA A 268 17.14 8.27 7.71
N GLY A 269 17.26 7.69 8.92
CA GLY A 269 17.60 8.45 10.13
C GLY A 269 18.53 7.79 11.14
N GLY A 270 19.13 6.64 10.82
CA GLY A 270 19.98 5.90 11.76
C GLY A 270 19.20 5.23 12.89
N ASP A 271 19.72 4.11 13.38
CA ASP A 271 19.25 3.49 14.62
C ASP A 271 19.77 4.35 15.78
N ALA A 272 18.89 5.15 16.39
CA ALA A 272 19.14 5.82 17.65
C ALA A 272 18.50 5.03 18.80
#